data_AF-A0A497RKR2-F1
#
_entry.id   AF-A0A497RKR2-F1
#
_cell.length_a   1.000
_cell.length_b   1.000
_cell.length_c   1.000
_cell.angle_alpha   90.00
_cell.angle_beta   90.00
_cell.angle_gamma   90.00
#
_symmetry.space_group_name_H-M   'P 1'
#
loop_
_entity.id
_entity.type
_entity.pdbx_description
1 polymer ?
#
loop_
_entity_poly.entity_id
_entity_poly.type
_entity_poly.pdbx_seq_one_letter_code
_entity_poly.pdbx_strand_id
1 'polypeptide(L)' 'MRLAALTSGGKDSLYAVYLARKEGHDIRYLLSMIPESHE' A
#
# COMPACT_ATOMS: atom_id res chain seq x y z
N MET A 1 6.08 13.36 -1.20
CA MET A 1 5.33 13.39 -2.48
C MET A 1 3.87 12.94 -2.26
N ARG A 2 2.94 13.21 -3.19
CA ARG A 2 1.57 12.64 -3.13
C ARG A 2 1.59 11.29 -3.86
N LEU A 3 1.30 10.21 -3.15
CA LEU A 3 1.45 8.84 -3.66
C LEU A 3 0.22 7.98 -3.32
N ALA A 4 0.04 6.88 -4.07
CA ALA A 4 -0.82 5.76 -3.69
C ALA A 4 0.07 4.56 -3.34
N ALA A 5 -0.37 3.71 -2.42
CA ALA A 5 0.36 2.51 -2.03
C ALA A 5 -0.34 1.25 -2.50
N LEU A 6 0.42 0.34 -3.11
CA LEU A 6 -0.04 -1.02 -3.37
C LEU A 6 0.07 -1.84 -2.08
N THR A 7 -1.03 -2.40 -1.61
CA THR A 7 -1.10 -3.17 -0.36
C THR A 7 -1.77 -4.50 -0.58
N SER A 8 -1.17 -5.59 -0.08
CA SER A 8 -1.80 -6.91 -0.03
C SER A 8 -2.49 -7.19 1.31
N GLY A 9 -2.40 -6.27 2.27
CA GLY A 9 -2.80 -6.48 3.67
C GLY A 9 -1.74 -7.20 4.52
N GLY A 10 -0.68 -7.73 3.89
CA GLY A 10 0.45 -8.34 4.58
C GLY A 10 1.35 -7.32 5.29
N LYS A 11 2.07 -7.78 6.31
CA LYS A 11 2.95 -6.95 7.15
C LYS A 11 3.96 -6.13 6.34
N ASP A 12 4.50 -6.70 5.26
CA ASP A 12 5.55 -6.06 4.48
C ASP A 12 4.99 -4.86 3.70
N SER A 13 3.82 -5.02 3.08
CA SER A 13 3.15 -3.94 2.37
C SER A 13 2.70 -2.81 3.30
N LEU A 14 2.26 -3.14 4.51
CA LEU A 14 1.89 -2.15 5.53
C LEU A 14 3.13 -1.44 6.10
N TYR A 15 4.24 -2.15 6.27
CA TYR A 15 5.49 -1.56 6.73
C TYR A 15 6.08 -0.59 5.70
N ALA A 16 5.97 -0.89 4.40
CA ALA A 16 6.33 0.03 3.33
C ALA A 16 5.51 1.34 3.39
N VAL A 17 4.19 1.25 3.64
CA VAL A 17 3.34 2.43 3.85
C VAL A 17 3.79 3.23 5.06
N TYR A 18 4.10 2.56 6.17
CA TYR A 18 4.61 3.21 7.39
C TYR A 18 5.89 4.00 7.12
N LEU A 19 6.87 3.39 6.43
CA LEU A 19 8.13 4.05 6.07
C LEU A 19 7.90 5.27 5.17
N ALA A 20 7.10 5.12 4.11
CA ALA A 20 6.77 6.22 3.21
C ALA A 20 6.08 7.38 3.94
N ARG A 21 5.19 7.08 4.91
CA ARG A 21 4.57 8.11 5.76
C ARG A 21 5.61 8.81 6.66
N LYS A 22 6.54 8.05 7.24
CA LYS A 22 7.62 8.58 8.09
C LYS A 22 8.57 9.51 7.31
N GLU A 23 8.77 9.23 6.02
CA GLU A 23 9.56 10.06 5.10
C GLU A 23 8.81 11.30 4.58
N GLY A 24 7.57 11.56 5.05
CA GLY A 24 6.81 12.75 4.71
C GLY A 24 6.02 12.64 3.40
N HIS A 25 5.76 11.43 2.91
CA HIS A 25 4.86 11.22 1.78
C HIS A 25 3.38 11.30 2.21
N ASP A 26 2.57 12.00 1.42
CA ASP A 26 1.11 12.03 1.55
C ASP A 26 0.52 10.83 0.80
N ILE A 27 0.41 9.70 1.51
CA ILE A 27 -0.28 8.49 1.05
C ILE A 27 -1.78 8.68 1.30
N ARG A 28 -2.56 8.89 0.24
CA ARG A 28 -4.02 9.12 0.31
C ARG A 28 -4.86 7.88 0.02
N TYR A 29 -4.28 6.92 -0.69
CA TYR A 29 -4.98 5.75 -1.20
C TYR A 29 -4.16 4.49 -0.96
N LEU A 30 -4.85 3.44 -0.51
CA LEU A 30 -4.33 2.08 -0.45
C LEU A 30 -5.06 1.28 -1.54
N LEU A 31 -4.29 0.62 -2.40
CA LEU A 31 -4.79 -0.12 -3.55
C LEU A 31 -4.42 -1.58 -3.38
N SER A 32 -5.41 -2.46 -3.41
CA SER A 32 -5.17 -3.91 -3.43
C SER A 32 -5.45 -4.44 -4.81
N MET A 33 -4.50 -5.19 -5.35
CA MET A 33 -4.69 -5.92 -6.61
C MET A 33 -5.18 -7.32 -6.27
N ILE A 34 -6.41 -7.62 -6.65
CA ILE A 34 -7.01 -8.94 -6.45
C ILE A 34 -7.01 -9.65 -7.81
N PRO A 35 -6.25 -10.74 -7.99
CA PRO A 35 -6.29 -11.51 -9.22
C PRO A 35 -7.66 -12.19 -9.36
N GLU A 36 -8.03 -12.53 -10.59
CA GLU A 36 -9.19 -13.38 -10.83
C GLU A 36 -9.00 -14.73 -10.10
N SER A 37 -10.02 -15.15 -9.37
CA SER A 37 -10.06 -16.45 -8.71
C SER A 37 -11.02 -17.36 -9.47
N HIS A 38 -10.61 -18.58 -9.77
CA HIS A 38 -11.46 -19.61 -10.40
C HIS A 38 -12.05 -20.59 -9.36
N GLU A 39 -12.27 -20.14 -8.11
CA GLU A 39 -13.07 -20.86 -7.12
C GLU A 39 -14.57 -20.87 -7.47
#